data_AF-A0A508B0J3-F1
#
_entry.id   AF-A0A508B0J3-F1
#
_cell.length_a   1.000
_cell.length_b   1.000
_cell.length_c   1.000
_cell.angle_alpha   90.00
_cell.angle_beta   90.00
_cell.angle_gamma   90.00
#
_symmetry.space_group_name_H-M   'P 1'
#
loop_
_entity.id
_entity.type
_entity.pdbx_description
1 polymer ?
#
loop_
_entity_poly.entity_id
_entity_poly.type
_entity_poly.pdbx_seq_one_letter_code
_entity_poly.pdbx_strand_id
1 'polypeptide(L)'
;MVRILFPLVSALCWANALIVAGDGVRAGPGKVLAISLVVASIYALLGLIGFFVGRHMTRLSAAISGDSPAAAALCGLRVWLTIGAAGLGLVMVLSLTALAQRLGEGSHVFG
;
A
#
# COMPACT_ATOMS: atom_id res chain seq x y z
N MET A 1 -8.75 13.17 8.63
CA MET A 1 -7.97 11.91 8.76
C MET A 1 -7.93 11.06 7.48
N VAL A 2 -9.07 10.66 6.91
CA VAL A 2 -9.13 9.78 5.71
C VAL A 2 -8.32 10.26 4.49
N ARG A 3 -8.19 11.59 4.30
CA ARG A 3 -7.42 12.18 3.19
C ARG A 3 -5.93 11.81 3.20
N ILE A 4 -5.38 11.48 4.37
CA ILE A 4 -3.95 11.17 4.55
C ILE A 4 -3.72 9.65 4.58
N LEU A 5 -4.73 8.87 5.00
CA LEU A 5 -4.61 7.42 5.10
C LEU A 5 -4.32 6.76 3.74
N PHE A 6 -5.13 7.05 2.72
CA PHE A 6 -4.96 6.46 1.38
C PHE A 6 -3.60 6.76 0.72
N PRO A 7 -3.10 8.02 0.70
CA PRO A 7 -1.77 8.28 0.15
C PRO A 7 -0.65 7.65 0.99
N LEU A 8 -0.82 7.55 2.31
CA LEU A 8 0.16 6.90 3.18
C LEU A 8 0.23 5.39 2.95
N VAL A 9 -0.93 4.72 2.83
CA VAL A 9 -1.01 3.30 2.48
C VAL A 9 -0.44 3.06 1.08
N SER A 10 -0.74 3.95 0.12
CA SER A 10 -0.12 3.90 -1.20
C SER A 10 1.41 4.00 -1.12
N ALA A 11 1.94 4.97 -0.37
CA ALA A 11 3.38 5.12 -0.19
C ALA A 11 4.01 3.87 0.44
N LEU A 12 3.36 3.24 1.42
CA LEU A 12 3.81 1.98 2.01
C LEU A 12 3.83 0.82 1.00
N CYS A 13 2.80 0.72 0.14
CA CYS A 13 2.78 -0.29 -0.92
C CYS A 13 3.92 -0.09 -1.92
N TRP A 14 4.16 1.16 -2.32
CA TRP A 14 5.29 1.51 -3.20
C TRP A 14 6.65 1.23 -2.55
N ALA A 15 6.81 1.53 -1.25
CA ALA A 15 8.03 1.21 -0.52
C ALA A 15 8.29 -0.31 -0.48
N ASN A 16 7.25 -1.12 -0.19
CA ASN A 16 7.36 -2.58 -0.23
C ASN A 16 7.72 -3.08 -1.64
N ALA A 17 7.08 -2.55 -2.68
CA ALA A 17 7.36 -2.91 -4.06
C ALA A 17 8.83 -2.68 -4.42
N LEU A 18 9.37 -1.51 -4.07
CA LEU A 18 10.77 -1.16 -4.34
C LEU A 18 11.76 -2.06 -3.60
N ILE A 19 11.49 -2.36 -2.32
CA ILE A 19 12.35 -3.24 -1.52
C ILE A 19 12.34 -4.66 -2.09
N VAL A 20 11.16 -5.21 -2.39
CA VAL A 20 11.04 -6.57 -2.94
C VAL A 20 11.69 -6.67 -4.32
N ALA A 21 11.50 -5.67 -5.19
CA ALA A 21 12.18 -5.62 -6.48
C ALA A 21 13.70 -5.54 -6.33
N GLY A 22 14.19 -4.68 -5.42
CA GLY A 22 15.62 -4.54 -5.14
C GLY A 22 16.26 -5.82 -4.59
N ASP A 23 15.57 -6.51 -3.68
CA ASP A 23 16.00 -7.80 -3.14
C ASP A 23 16.05 -8.88 -4.25
N GLY A 24 15.04 -8.92 -5.11
CA GLY A 24 15.01 -9.80 -6.29
C GLY A 24 16.19 -9.56 -7.24
N VAL A 25 16.57 -8.30 -7.48
CA VAL A 25 17.74 -7.96 -8.31
C VAL A 25 19.04 -8.41 -7.66
N ARG A 26 19.18 -8.24 -6.33
CA ARG A 26 20.36 -8.67 -5.56
C ARG A 26 20.52 -10.19 -5.51
N ALA A 27 19.42 -10.93 -5.47
CA ALA A 27 19.43 -12.40 -5.48
C ALA A 27 19.92 -13.02 -6.81
N GLY A 28 20.08 -12.20 -7.86
CA GLY A 28 20.59 -12.63 -9.16
C GLY A 28 19.51 -13.16 -10.11
N PRO A 29 19.87 -13.41 -11.39
CA PRO A 29 18.91 -13.83 -12.40
C PRO A 29 18.38 -15.24 -12.13
N GLY A 30 17.06 -15.41 -12.18
CA GLY A 30 16.41 -16.72 -12.00
C GLY A 30 14.95 -16.61 -11.60
N LYS A 31 14.38 -17.74 -11.13
CA LYS A 31 12.99 -17.83 -10.67
C LYS A 31 12.69 -16.85 -9.52
N VAL A 32 13.68 -16.59 -8.67
CA VAL A 32 13.56 -15.67 -7.52
C VAL A 32 13.33 -14.23 -8.00
N LEU A 33 14.13 -13.72 -8.94
CA LEU A 33 13.94 -12.40 -9.54
C LEU A 33 12.54 -12.25 -10.17
N ALA A 34 12.10 -13.25 -10.93
CA ALA A 34 10.78 -13.23 -11.56
C ALA A 34 9.64 -13.16 -10.53
N ILE A 35 9.70 -13.97 -9.47
CA ILE A 35 8.71 -13.95 -8.39
C ILE A 35 8.73 -12.60 -7.66
N SER A 36 9.91 -12.09 -7.30
CA SER A 36 10.05 -10.79 -6.64
C SER A 36 9.47 -9.65 -7.49
N LEU A 37 9.71 -9.64 -8.80
CA LEU A 37 9.12 -8.65 -9.71
C LEU A 37 7.60 -8.76 -9.79
N VAL A 38 7.03 -9.97 -9.84
CA VAL A 38 5.58 -10.17 -9.82
C VAL A 38 4.98 -9.64 -8.52
N VAL A 39 5.57 -9.98 -7.36
CA VAL A 39 5.11 -9.50 -6.05
C VAL A 39 5.21 -7.98 -5.94
N ALA A 40 6.33 -7.39 -6.37
CA ALA A 40 6.52 -5.94 -6.41
C ALA A 40 5.48 -5.25 -7.31
N SER A 41 5.15 -5.85 -8.46
CA SER A 41 4.13 -5.33 -9.38
C SER A 41 2.74 -5.31 -8.73
N ILE A 42 2.38 -6.36 -8.00
CA ILE A 42 1.12 -6.45 -7.26
C ILE A 42 1.05 -5.35 -6.20
N TYR A 43 2.12 -5.15 -5.43
CA TYR A 43 2.17 -4.07 -4.44
C TYR A 43 2.07 -2.68 -5.07
N ALA A 44 2.79 -2.42 -6.16
CA ALA A 44 2.68 -1.15 -6.88
C ALA A 44 1.24 -0.91 -7.40
N LEU A 45 0.58 -1.95 -7.92
CA LEU A 45 -0.81 -1.87 -8.39
C LEU A 45 -1.78 -1.56 -7.24
N LEU A 46 -1.63 -2.22 -6.09
CA LEU A 46 -2.44 -1.94 -4.89
C LEU A 46 -2.26 -0.50 -4.41
N GLY A 47 -1.03 0.00 -4.42
CA GLY A 47 -0.75 1.40 -4.09
C GLY A 47 -1.44 2.36 -5.06
N LEU A 48 -1.34 2.10 -6.36
CA LEU A 48 -2.00 2.89 -7.40
C LEU A 48 -3.52 2.92 -7.22
N ILE A 49 -4.14 1.76 -6.98
CA ILE A 49 -5.59 1.64 -6.70
C ILE A 49 -5.95 2.46 -5.47
N GLY A 50 -5.21 2.31 -4.37
CA GLY A 50 -5.45 3.06 -3.13
C GLY A 50 -5.37 4.58 -3.34
N PHE A 51 -4.39 5.05 -4.12
CA PHE A 51 -4.24 6.45 -4.47
C PHE A 51 -5.41 6.98 -5.32
N PHE A 52 -5.81 6.24 -6.37
CA PHE A 52 -6.95 6.60 -7.21
C PHE A 52 -8.25 6.64 -6.41
N VAL A 53 -8.51 5.63 -5.59
CA VAL A 53 -9.69 5.57 -4.71
C VAL A 53 -9.71 6.77 -3.78
N GLY A 54 -8.59 7.11 -3.12
CA GLY A 54 -8.50 8.28 -2.24
C GLY A 54 -8.76 9.60 -2.98
N ARG A 55 -8.23 9.75 -4.20
CA ARG A 55 -8.43 10.92 -5.05
C ARG A 55 -9.88 11.07 -5.50
N HIS A 56 -10.48 10.00 -6.01
CA HIS A 56 -11.87 10.01 -6.46
C HIS A 56 -12.85 10.23 -5.30
N MET A 57 -12.64 9.57 -4.15
CA MET A 57 -13.43 9.81 -2.94
C MET A 57 -13.37 11.27 -2.49
N THR A 58 -12.18 11.88 -2.52
CA THR A 58 -12.02 13.29 -2.13
C THR A 58 -12.76 14.23 -3.08
N ARG A 59 -12.75 13.94 -4.39
CA ARG A 59 -13.52 14.69 -5.40
C ARG A 59 -15.03 14.50 -5.24
N LEU A 60 -15.49 13.26 -5.05
CA LEU A 60 -16.91 12.96 -4.83
C LEU A 60 -17.43 13.63 -3.55
N SER A 61 -16.69 13.58 -2.45
CA SER A 61 -17.08 14.26 -1.20
C SER A 61 -17.10 15.78 -1.33
N ALA A 62 -16.32 16.37 -2.25
CA ALA A 62 -16.38 17.81 -2.52
C ALA A 62 -17.57 18.17 -3.44
N ALA A 63 -17.98 17.27 -4.33
CA ALA A 63 -19.10 17.47 -5.24
C ALA A 63 -20.48 17.20 -4.60
N ILE A 64 -20.52 16.35 -3.58
CA ILE A 64 -21.76 15.97 -2.86
C ILE A 64 -21.73 16.66 -1.49
N SER A 65 -22.37 17.82 -1.41
CA SER A 65 -22.55 18.60 -0.19
C SER A 65 -24.04 18.74 0.14
N GLY A 66 -24.45 18.41 1.36
CA GLY A 66 -25.83 18.54 1.86
C GLY A 66 -26.46 17.22 2.32
N ASP A 67 -27.68 17.30 2.87
CA ASP A 67 -28.50 16.18 3.38
C ASP A 67 -29.12 15.34 2.24
N SER A 68 -28.27 14.84 1.34
CA SER A 68 -28.69 13.89 0.32
C SER A 68 -28.51 12.45 0.81
N PRO A 69 -29.40 11.51 0.46
CA PRO A 69 -29.20 10.08 0.74
C PRO A 69 -27.89 9.54 0.12
N ALA A 70 -27.37 10.19 -0.93
CA ALA A 70 -26.07 9.89 -1.52
C ALA A 70 -24.91 10.20 -0.55
N ALA A 71 -25.01 11.23 0.29
CA ALA A 71 -23.99 11.57 1.28
C ALA A 71 -23.87 10.48 2.37
N ALA A 72 -24.99 9.89 2.80
CA ALA A 72 -25.00 8.78 3.76
C ALA A 72 -24.38 7.50 3.18
N ALA A 73 -24.71 7.15 1.93
CA ALA A 73 -24.09 6.03 1.23
C ALA A 73 -22.57 6.22 1.03
N LEU A 74 -22.14 7.44 0.69
CA LEU A 74 -20.73 7.82 0.63
C LEU A 74 -20.02 7.71 1.97
N CYS A 75 -20.69 8.06 3.07
CA CYS A 75 -20.14 7.92 4.42
C CYS A 75 -19.90 6.44 4.75
N GLY A 76 -20.88 5.56 4.52
CA GLY A 76 -20.73 4.11 4.73
C GLY A 76 -19.63 3.50 3.86
N LEU A 77 -19.59 3.85 2.57
CA LEU A 77 -18.53 3.41 1.66
C LEU A 77 -17.15 3.88 2.14
N ARG A 78 -17.04 5.13 2.59
CA ARG A 78 -15.80 5.69 3.11
C ARG A 78 -15.31 4.95 4.35
N VAL A 79 -16.19 4.59 5.27
CA VAL A 79 -15.85 3.81 6.47
C VAL A 79 -15.28 2.45 6.09
N TRP A 80 -15.96 1.69 5.23
CA TRP A 80 -15.48 0.39 4.75
C TRP A 80 -14.12 0.49 4.04
N LEU A 81 -13.96 1.47 3.15
CA LEU A 81 -12.71 1.70 2.45
C LEU A 81 -11.58 2.10 3.41
N THR A 82 -11.86 2.88 4.46
CA THR A 82 -10.85 3.20 5.48
C THR A 82 -10.44 1.99 6.31
N ILE A 83 -11.38 1.11 6.66
CA ILE A 83 -11.08 -0.13 7.38
C ILE A 83 -10.19 -1.02 6.51
N GLY A 84 -10.56 -1.20 5.24
CA GLY A 84 -9.76 -1.96 4.27
C GLY A 84 -8.36 -1.35 4.07
N ALA A 85 -8.27 -0.03 3.91
CA ALA A 85 -6.99 0.66 3.76
C ALA A 85 -6.12 0.58 5.03
N ALA A 86 -6.70 0.68 6.21
CA ALA A 86 -5.98 0.52 7.48
C ALA A 86 -5.45 -0.91 7.64
N GLY A 87 -6.25 -1.93 7.32
CA GLY A 87 -5.82 -3.32 7.31
C GLY A 87 -4.68 -3.56 6.32
N LEU A 88 -4.80 -3.02 5.10
CA LEU A 88 -3.75 -3.11 4.09
C LEU A 88 -2.48 -2.39 4.53
N GLY A 89 -2.60 -1.20 5.10
CA GLY A 89 -1.48 -0.45 5.68
C GLY A 89 -0.77 -1.22 6.79
N LEU A 90 -1.52 -1.85 7.69
CA LEU A 90 -0.96 -2.69 8.75
C LEU A 90 -0.17 -3.88 8.18
N VAL A 91 -0.72 -4.57 7.17
CA VAL A 91 -0.02 -5.66 6.47
C VAL A 91 1.28 -5.17 5.83
N MET A 92 1.26 -3.99 5.19
CA MET A 92 2.45 -3.40 4.58
C MET A 92 3.51 -3.01 5.61
N VAL A 93 3.10 -2.48 6.77
CA VAL A 93 4.02 -2.16 7.88
C VAL A 93 4.65 -3.44 8.45
N LEU A 94 3.84 -4.48 8.70
CA LEU A 94 4.34 -5.77 9.17
C LEU A 94 5.32 -6.39 8.16
N SER A 95 5.02 -6.29 6.87
CA SER A 95 5.91 -6.76 5.80
C SER A 95 7.24 -6.00 5.77
N LEU A 96 7.21 -4.67 5.89
CA LEU A 96 8.42 -3.85 6.00
C LEU A 96 9.24 -4.19 7.24
N THR A 97 8.59 -4.38 8.39
CA THR A 97 9.28 -4.75 9.62
C THR A 97 9.97 -6.11 9.50
N ALA A 98 9.29 -7.11 8.91
CA ALA A 98 9.88 -8.42 8.66
C ALA A 98 11.06 -8.35 7.67
N LEU A 99 10.96 -7.53 6.62
CA LEU A 99 12.05 -7.28 5.67
C LEU A 99 13.23 -6.55 6.34
N ALA A 100 12.96 -5.54 7.17
CA ALA A 100 13.98 -4.79 7.90
C ALA A 100 14.73 -5.68 8.90
N GLN A 101 14.03 -6.58 9.59
CA GLN A 101 14.65 -7.56 10.49
C GLN A 101 15.60 -8.49 9.72
N ARG A 102 15.18 -9.04 8.57
CA ARG A 102 16.03 -9.88 7.72
C ARG A 102 17.27 -9.15 7.19
N LEU A 103 17.12 -7.90 6.78
CA LEU A 103 18.26 -7.09 6.31
C LEU A 103 19.22 -6.74 7.46
N GLY A 104 18.69 -6.47 8.67
CA GLY A 104 19.49 -6.23 9.87
C GLY A 104 20.30 -7.45 10.31
N GLU A 105 19.68 -8.64 10.31
CA GLU A 105 20.39 -9.90 10.62
C GLU A 105 21.47 -10.22 9.57
N GLY A 106 21.19 -9.97 8.28
CA GLY A 106 22.18 -10.12 7.22
C GLY A 106 23.42 -9.23 7.42
N SER A 107 23.26 -8.02 7.95
CA SER A 107 24.41 -7.13 8.22
C SER A 107 25.31 -7.58 9.38
N HIS A 108 24.80 -8.39 10.31
CA HIS A 108 25.60 -8.95 11.40
C HIS A 108 26.40 -10.20 11.00
N VAL A 109 26.02 -10.89 9.92
CA VAL A 109 26.71 -12.11 9.45
C VAL A 109 27.88 -11.78 8.51
N PHE A 110 27.87 -10.61 7.87
CA PHE A 110 28.91 -10.15 6.94
C PHE A 110 29.78 -8.99 7.48
N GLY A 111 29.64 -8.66 8.77
CA GLY A 111 30.45 -7.66 9.48
C GLY A 111 31.55 -8.28 10.32
#